data_AF-A0A536DXJ7-F1
#
_entry.id   AF-A0A536DXJ7-F1
#
_cell.length_a   1.000
_cell.length_b   1.000
_cell.length_c   1.000
_cell.angle_alpha   90.00
_cell.angle_beta   90.00
_cell.angle_gamma   90.00
#
_symmetry.space_group_name_H-M   'P 1'
#
loop_
_entity.id
_entity.type
_entity.pdbx_description
1 polymer ?
#
loop_
_entity_poly.entity_id
_entity_poly.type
_entity_poly.pdbx_seq_one_letter_code
_entity_poly.pdbx_strand_id
1 'polypeptide(L)'
;MPTRGPVFRTLAAFDVIVNNADRKSGHCLLDRNGHIWGVDNGLTFHTLPKLRTVIWEFAGEEVAENLRRDARQLATELTSGDGWVRDLKQLISSAELRALTQRARRLADGGRYPEPSSRWAYPWPLI
;
A
#
# COMPACT_ATOMS: atom_id res chain seq x y z
N MET A 1 -6.02 -11.21 -17.97
CA MET A 1 -5.76 -10.27 -16.87
C MET A 1 -7.01 -9.58 -16.25
N PRO A 2 -8.17 -9.37 -16.90
CA PRO A 2 -9.20 -8.48 -16.34
C PRO A 2 -9.88 -9.01 -15.06
N THR A 3 -9.94 -10.32 -14.84
CA THR A 3 -10.66 -10.93 -13.71
C THR A 3 -10.04 -10.64 -12.34
N ARG A 4 -8.76 -10.20 -12.29
CA ARG A 4 -8.02 -9.98 -11.03
C ARG A 4 -7.71 -8.50 -10.75
N GLY A 5 -8.16 -7.59 -11.63
CA GLY A 5 -7.98 -6.16 -11.46
C GLY A 5 -8.37 -5.63 -10.08
N PRO A 6 -9.51 -6.04 -9.49
CA PRO A 6 -9.88 -5.61 -8.14
C PRO A 6 -8.85 -5.98 -7.07
N VAL A 7 -8.28 -7.19 -7.12
CA VAL A 7 -7.29 -7.66 -6.13
C VAL A 7 -5.98 -6.89 -6.24
N PHE A 8 -5.51 -6.64 -7.47
CA PHE A 8 -4.30 -5.85 -7.68
C PHE A 8 -4.49 -4.38 -7.30
N ARG A 9 -5.69 -3.82 -7.43
CA ARG A 9 -6.04 -2.49 -6.90
C ARG A 9 -5.99 -2.46 -5.37
N THR A 10 -6.48 -3.49 -4.70
CA THR A 10 -6.32 -3.61 -3.23
C THR A 10 -4.85 -3.64 -2.85
N LEU A 11 -4.02 -4.41 -3.57
CA LEU A 11 -2.58 -4.45 -3.33
C LEU A 11 -1.90 -3.10 -3.61
N ALA A 12 -2.37 -2.36 -4.63
CA ALA A 12 -1.92 -1.00 -4.91
C ALA A 12 -2.25 -0.01 -3.80
N ALA A 13 -3.48 -0.05 -3.29
CA ALA A 13 -3.86 0.78 -2.17
C ALA A 13 -3.00 0.46 -0.94
N PHE A 14 -2.77 -0.83 -0.67
CA PHE A 14 -1.89 -1.28 0.40
C PHE A 14 -0.47 -0.74 0.24
N ASP A 15 0.18 -0.97 -0.90
CA ASP A 15 1.55 -0.52 -1.18
C ASP A 15 1.72 0.99 -1.02
N VAL A 16 0.75 1.78 -1.48
CA VAL A 16 0.75 3.24 -1.32
C VAL A 16 0.70 3.63 0.15
N ILE A 17 -0.17 2.99 0.94
CA ILE A 17 -0.34 3.27 2.37
C ILE A 17 0.92 2.88 3.15
N VAL A 18 1.41 1.65 2.95
CA VAL A 18 2.58 1.14 3.65
C VAL A 18 3.89 1.65 3.07
N ASN A 19 3.86 2.39 1.95
CA ASN A 19 5.04 2.92 1.28
C ASN A 19 6.04 1.82 0.90
N ASN A 20 5.54 0.78 0.24
CA ASN A 20 6.34 -0.38 -0.17
C ASN A 20 7.43 0.04 -1.14
N ALA A 21 8.69 -0.14 -0.74
CA ALA A 21 9.84 0.29 -1.49
C ALA A 21 10.45 -0.81 -2.37
N ASP A 22 9.80 -1.97 -2.55
CA ASP A 22 10.33 -3.03 -3.41
C ASP A 22 9.28 -4.05 -3.91
N ARG A 23 8.06 -3.62 -4.22
CA ARG A 23 7.04 -4.54 -4.75
C ARG A 23 7.35 -4.93 -6.19
N LYS A 24 7.76 -6.18 -6.42
CA LYS A 24 7.95 -6.77 -7.76
C LYS A 24 6.76 -7.66 -8.15
N SER A 25 6.61 -7.92 -9.45
CA SER A 25 5.59 -8.84 -9.98
C SER A 25 5.70 -10.24 -9.36
N GLY A 26 6.93 -10.75 -9.22
CA GLY A 26 7.24 -12.03 -8.59
C GLY A 26 6.90 -12.09 -7.08
N HIS A 27 6.55 -10.96 -6.45
CA HIS A 27 6.09 -10.96 -5.06
C HIS A 27 4.55 -11.11 -4.94
N CYS A 28 3.84 -11.27 -6.06
CA CYS A 28 2.41 -11.54 -6.12
C CYS A 28 2.19 -13.00 -6.54
N LEU A 29 2.00 -13.89 -5.56
CA LEU A 29 1.93 -15.34 -5.79
C LEU A 29 0.47 -15.79 -5.90
N LEU A 30 0.12 -16.48 -6.99
CA LEU A 30 -1.20 -17.08 -7.17
C LEU A 30 -1.20 -18.50 -6.62
N ASP A 31 -2.06 -18.80 -5.64
CA ASP A 31 -2.22 -20.16 -5.15
C ASP A 31 -3.20 -21.01 -5.98
N ARG A 32 -3.34 -22.28 -5.62
CA ARG A 32 -4.22 -23.24 -6.31
C ARG A 32 -5.71 -22.89 -6.20
N ASN A 33 -6.10 -22.08 -5.22
CA ASN A 33 -7.47 -21.63 -5.00
C ASN A 33 -7.75 -20.28 -5.68
N GLY A 34 -6.76 -19.70 -6.37
CA GLY A 34 -6.89 -18.43 -7.05
C GLY A 34 -6.67 -17.20 -6.15
N HIS A 35 -6.20 -17.38 -4.92
CA HIS A 35 -5.85 -16.26 -4.03
C HIS A 35 -4.49 -15.69 -4.41
N ILE A 36 -4.37 -14.36 -4.37
CA ILE A 36 -3.09 -13.66 -4.59
C ILE A 36 -2.47 -13.33 -3.23
N TRP A 37 -1.29 -13.88 -2.97
CA TRP A 37 -0.47 -13.60 -1.82
C TRP A 37 0.55 -12.50 -2.15
N GLY A 38 0.49 -11.38 -1.42
CA GLY A 38 1.51 -10.32 -1.47
C GLY A 38 2.61 -10.59 -0.45
N VAL A 39 3.71 -11.19 -0.87
CA VAL A 39 4.85 -11.56 0.00
C VAL A 39 5.94 -10.49 0.02
N ASP A 40 6.91 -10.61 0.91
CA ASP A 40 8.11 -9.74 0.98
C ASP A 40 7.78 -8.24 1.17
N ASN A 41 7.21 -7.93 2.34
CA ASN A 41 6.82 -6.56 2.73
C ASN A 41 7.80 -5.94 3.73
N GLY A 42 9.04 -6.45 3.83
CA GLY A 42 10.03 -5.99 4.81
C GLY A 42 10.51 -4.55 4.57
N LEU A 43 10.39 -4.04 3.34
CA LEU A 43 10.77 -2.68 2.96
C LEU A 43 9.56 -1.74 2.93
N THR A 44 8.86 -1.65 4.07
CA THR A 44 7.66 -0.84 4.26
C THR A 44 7.81 0.14 5.43
N PHE A 45 6.80 0.98 5.64
CA PHE A 45 6.63 1.95 6.72
C PHE A 45 7.57 3.14 6.78
N HIS A 46 8.64 3.15 5.97
CA HIS A 46 9.60 4.25 5.91
C HIS A 46 8.90 5.63 5.87
N THR A 47 9.44 6.59 6.62
CA THR A 47 8.84 7.92 6.82
C THR A 47 8.87 8.77 5.55
N LEU A 48 9.99 8.74 4.82
CA LEU A 48 10.14 9.39 3.52
C LEU A 48 9.38 8.65 2.41
N PRO A 49 8.92 9.34 1.34
CA PRO A 49 8.30 8.70 0.19
C PRO A 49 9.33 7.82 -0.54
N LYS A 50 9.14 6.50 -0.44
CA LYS A 50 10.02 5.47 -1.01
C LYS A 50 9.26 4.47 -1.87
N LEU A 51 7.98 4.73 -2.13
CA LEU A 51 7.11 3.87 -2.92
C LEU A 51 7.78 3.49 -4.24
N ARG A 52 8.04 2.19 -4.38
CA ARG A 52 8.65 1.58 -5.56
C ARG A 52 7.98 0.24 -5.81
N THR A 53 7.14 0.20 -6.84
CA THR A 53 6.19 -0.91 -7.06
C THR A 53 5.94 -1.17 -8.54
N VAL A 54 5.45 -2.35 -8.92
CA VAL A 54 5.07 -2.67 -10.31
C VAL A 54 3.62 -2.31 -10.64
N ILE A 55 2.79 -1.99 -9.66
CA ILE A 55 1.35 -1.72 -9.86
C ILE A 55 1.06 -0.29 -10.35
N TRP A 56 2.01 0.32 -11.05
CA TRP A 56 1.85 1.61 -11.71
C TRP A 56 0.85 1.58 -12.87
N GLU A 57 0.37 0.40 -13.27
CA GLU A 57 -0.74 0.28 -14.23
C GLU A 57 -2.00 1.04 -13.77
N PHE A 58 -2.18 1.27 -12.46
CA PHE A 58 -3.31 2.01 -11.90
C PHE A 58 -3.00 3.47 -11.58
N ALA A 59 -1.82 3.98 -11.94
CA ALA A 59 -1.43 5.35 -11.65
C ALA A 59 -2.45 6.38 -12.18
N GLY A 60 -2.79 7.39 -11.36
CA GLY A 60 -3.77 8.41 -11.71
C GLY A 60 -5.24 7.96 -11.71
N GLU A 61 -5.50 6.66 -11.70
CA GLU A 61 -6.86 6.11 -11.67
C GLU A 61 -7.54 6.36 -10.32
N GLU A 62 -8.87 6.35 -10.33
CA GLU A 62 -9.67 6.49 -9.11
C GLU A 62 -9.55 5.25 -8.22
N VAL A 63 -9.35 5.51 -6.93
CA VAL A 63 -9.38 4.48 -5.89
C VAL A 63 -10.84 4.17 -5.61
N ALA A 64 -11.22 2.91 -5.74
CA ALA A 64 -12.60 2.47 -5.49
C ALA A 64 -13.08 2.87 -4.09
N GLU A 65 -14.34 3.28 -3.96
CA GLU A 65 -14.86 3.86 -2.71
C GLU A 65 -14.77 2.90 -1.52
N ASN A 66 -14.88 1.58 -1.74
CA ASN A 66 -14.66 0.60 -0.68
C ASN A 66 -13.23 0.69 -0.10
N LEU A 67 -12.20 0.81 -0.95
CA LEU A 67 -10.81 0.94 -0.50
C LEU A 67 -10.56 2.29 0.18
N ARG A 68 -11.22 3.37 -0.28
CA ARG A 68 -11.16 4.68 0.38
C ARG A 68 -11.77 4.64 1.78
N ARG A 69 -12.89 3.97 1.94
CA ARG A 69 -13.52 3.74 3.24
C ARG A 69 -12.61 2.91 4.15
N ASP A 70 -12.04 1.83 3.64
CA ASP A 70 -11.12 0.98 4.42
C ASP A 70 -9.87 1.76 4.85
N ALA A 71 -9.31 2.60 3.97
CA ALA A 71 -8.19 3.50 4.30
C ALA A 71 -8.57 4.55 5.36
N ARG A 72 -9.80 5.08 5.30
CA ARG A 72 -10.32 6.02 6.31
C ARG A 72 -10.48 5.34 7.67
N GLN A 73 -11.01 4.12 7.69
CA GLN A 73 -11.11 3.31 8.91
C GLN A 73 -9.72 3.03 9.50
N LEU A 74 -8.77 2.58 8.68
CA LEU A 74 -7.38 2.36 9.09
C LEU A 74 -6.78 3.63 9.71
N ALA A 75 -6.96 4.79 9.07
CA ALA A 75 -6.47 6.06 9.61
C ALA A 75 -7.07 6.39 11.00
N THR A 76 -8.35 6.10 11.21
CA THR A 76 -9.02 6.28 12.51
C THR A 76 -8.44 5.34 13.56
N GLU A 77 -8.28 4.06 13.25
CA GLU A 77 -7.69 3.06 14.16
C GLU A 77 -6.23 3.41 14.53
N LEU A 78 -5.41 3.79 13.54
CA LEU A 78 -4.03 4.22 13.79
C LEU A 78 -3.95 5.48 14.67
N THR A 79 -4.97 6.35 14.61
CA THR A 79 -5.05 7.57 15.40
C THR A 79 -5.49 7.29 16.84
N SER A 80 -6.49 6.41 17.06
CA SER A 80 -6.87 6.00 18.42
C SER A 80 -5.69 5.30 19.09
N GLY A 81 -4.99 4.46 18.31
CA GLY A 81 -3.81 3.77 18.78
C GLY A 81 -4.12 2.65 19.77
N ASP A 82 -5.37 2.16 19.73
CA ASP A 82 -5.93 1.07 20.53
C ASP A 82 -5.94 -0.26 19.76
N GLY A 83 -6.40 -1.33 20.42
CA GLY A 83 -6.51 -2.65 19.78
C GLY A 83 -5.15 -3.14 19.26
N TRP A 84 -5.13 -3.60 18.01
CA TRP A 84 -3.93 -4.11 17.32
C TRP A 84 -2.84 -3.03 17.12
N VAL A 85 -3.21 -1.75 17.15
CA VAL A 85 -2.23 -0.65 16.97
C VAL A 85 -1.29 -0.54 18.17
N ARG A 86 -1.70 -1.01 19.35
CA ARG A 86 -0.81 -1.09 20.53
C ARG A 86 0.38 -2.00 20.27
N ASP A 87 0.15 -3.14 19.63
CA ASP A 87 1.21 -4.08 19.29
C ASP A 87 2.06 -3.52 18.14
N LEU A 88 1.43 -2.90 17.13
CA LEU A 88 2.17 -2.23 16.05
C LEU A 88 3.13 -1.13 16.57
N LYS A 89 2.71 -0.34 17.56
CA LYS A 89 3.54 0.70 18.19
C LYS A 89 4.80 0.15 18.85
N GLN A 90 4.86 -1.14 19.17
CA GLN A 90 6.05 -1.80 19.70
C GLN A 90 7.02 -2.24 18.59
N LEU A 91 6.53 -2.34 17.35
CA LEU A 91 7.30 -2.84 16.19
C LEU A 91 7.82 -1.73 15.28
N ILE A 92 7.15 -0.57 15.24
CA ILE A 92 7.55 0.58 14.42
C ILE A 92 7.69 1.84 15.27
N SER A 93 8.49 2.78 14.79
CA SER A 93 8.66 4.06 15.45
C SER A 93 7.39 4.92 15.40
N SER A 94 7.27 5.87 16.34
CA SER A 94 6.18 6.84 16.33
C SER A 94 6.16 7.69 15.05
N ALA A 95 7.31 7.93 14.42
CA ALA A 95 7.41 8.67 13.17
C ALA A 95 6.85 7.88 11.98
N GLU A 96 7.15 6.58 11.91
CA GLU A 96 6.60 5.68 10.89
C GLU A 96 5.09 5.52 11.05
N LEU A 97 4.60 5.38 12.29
CA LEU A 97 3.16 5.33 12.56
C LEU A 97 2.45 6.61 12.07
N ARG A 98 3.00 7.79 12.40
CA ARG A 98 2.45 9.07 11.92
C ARG A 98 2.44 9.15 10.39
N ALA A 99 3.51 8.71 9.74
CA ALA A 99 3.61 8.72 8.27
C ALA A 99 2.61 7.74 7.63
N LEU A 100 2.44 6.55 8.21
CA LEU A 100 1.44 5.56 7.81
C LEU A 100 0.02 6.13 7.90
N THR A 101 -0.34 6.72 9.06
CA THR A 101 -1.64 7.38 9.26
C THR A 101 -1.87 8.48 8.23
N GLN A 102 -0.85 9.32 7.97
CA GLN A 102 -0.97 10.39 6.99
C GLN A 102 -1.20 9.86 5.56
N ARG A 103 -0.50 8.78 5.16
CA ARG A 103 -0.70 8.16 3.84
C ARG A 103 -2.09 7.52 3.72
N ALA A 104 -2.57 6.85 4.76
CA ALA A 104 -3.94 6.30 4.80
C ALA A 104 -5.00 7.40 4.61
N ARG A 105 -4.87 8.54 5.32
CA ARG A 105 -5.75 9.71 5.13
C ARG A 105 -5.67 10.26 3.71
N ARG A 106 -4.46 10.47 3.19
CA ARG A 106 -4.27 10.97 1.82
C ARG A 106 -4.91 10.07 0.77
N LEU A 107 -4.81 8.75 0.88
CA LEU A 107 -5.45 7.84 -0.06
C LEU A 107 -6.99 7.91 0.05
N ALA A 108 -7.51 7.95 1.29
CA ALA A 108 -8.95 8.07 1.53
C ALA A 108 -9.54 9.37 0.95
N ASP A 109 -8.84 10.49 1.13
CA ASP A 109 -9.34 11.82 0.75
C ASP A 109 -9.04 12.14 -0.72
N GLY A 110 -7.82 11.88 -1.18
CA GLY A 110 -7.37 12.20 -2.54
C GLY A 110 -8.01 11.35 -3.62
N GLY A 111 -8.43 10.12 -3.30
CA GLY A 111 -9.27 9.29 -4.16
C GLY A 111 -8.60 8.82 -5.46
N ARG A 112 -7.28 9.01 -5.63
CA ARG A 112 -6.51 8.55 -6.79
C ARG A 112 -5.21 7.89 -6.38
N TYR A 113 -4.75 6.93 -7.17
CA TYR A 113 -3.41 6.38 -7.02
C TYR A 113 -2.36 7.42 -7.42
N PRO A 114 -1.20 7.45 -6.73
CA PRO A 114 -0.14 8.39 -7.07
C PRO A 114 0.49 8.05 -8.42
N GLU A 115 1.03 9.08 -9.06
CA GLU A 115 1.89 8.93 -10.24
C GLU A 115 3.34 8.64 -9.81
N PRO A 116 4.12 7.87 -10.60
CA PRO A 116 5.52 7.63 -10.32
C PRO A 116 6.31 8.94 -10.41
N SER A 117 7.01 9.29 -9.33
CA SER A 117 7.75 10.56 -9.25
C SER A 117 9.09 10.56 -9.98
N SER A 118 9.61 9.39 -10.36
CA SER A 118 10.86 9.23 -11.10
C SER A 118 11.02 7.78 -11.61
N ARG A 119 12.07 7.52 -12.40
CA ARG A 119 12.45 6.16 -12.80
C ARG A 119 12.68 5.20 -11.61
N TRP A 120 13.04 5.74 -10.43
CA TRP A 120 13.30 4.95 -9.23
C TRP A 120 12.03 4.44 -8.56
N ALA A 121 10.86 4.92 -9.00
CA ALA A 121 9.58 4.39 -8.57
C ALA A 121 9.31 2.98 -9.14
N TYR A 122 10.08 2.56 -10.15
CA TYR A 122 9.99 1.21 -10.70
C TYR A 122 11.03 0.29 -10.02
N PRO A 123 10.61 -0.89 -9.53
CA PRO A 123 11.51 -1.86 -8.94
C PRO A 123 12.34 -2.56 -10.02
N TRP A 124 13.49 -3.10 -9.63
CA TRP A 124 14.33 -3.91 -10.50
C TRP A 124 14.37 -5.36 -10.00
N PRO A 125 14.38 -6.37 -10.88
CA PRO A 125 14.27 -6.27 -12.34
C PRO A 125 12.86 -5.91 -12.82
N LEU A 126 12.79 -5.25 -13.97
CA LEU A 126 11.53 -5.00 -14.69
C LEU A 126 11.09 -6.31 -15.36
N ILE A 127 10.46 -7.19 -14.60
CA ILE A 127 9.92 -8.48 -15.07
C ILE A 127 8.41 -8.49 -14.87
#